data_AF-A0A6P3Y8U5-F1
#
_entry.id   AF-A0A6P3Y8U5-F1
#
_cell.length_a   1.000
_cell.length_b   1.000
_cell.length_c   1.000
_cell.angle_alpha   90.00
_cell.angle_beta   90.00
_cell.angle_gamma   90.00
#
_symmetry.space_group_name_H-M   'P 1'
#
loop_
_entity.id
_entity.type
_entity.pdbx_description
1 polymer ?
#
loop_
_entity_poly.entity_id
_entity_poly.type
_entity_poly.pdbx_seq_one_letter_code
_entity_poly.pdbx_strand_id
1 'polypeptide(L)'
;MVMFIERGIRGGLSQCSSRYAQANNKYMQSYDPSKPDVNNLYGGAMCQPLPHAEFQWVTDVSTFDVSSIAVDSAIGYILEIVLEYPQHLHDAHVDLPFCPTRAKPPGKKQDKLLATLCDKQRYVIHYRNLQQCTRHGLRALQRYTVYSNSLNLRGSAITSN
;
A
#
# COMPACT_ATOMS: atom_id res chain seq x y z
N MET A 1 17.07 -9.84 -6.45
CA MET A 1 16.07 -8.81 -6.82
C MET A 1 14.65 -9.39 -6.88
N VAL A 2 14.39 -10.44 -7.66
CA VAL A 2 13.06 -11.09 -7.77
C VAL A 2 12.48 -11.47 -6.40
N MET A 3 13.23 -12.21 -5.57
CA MET A 3 12.80 -12.62 -4.22
C MET A 3 12.40 -11.44 -3.31
N PHE A 4 13.04 -10.27 -3.48
CA PHE A 4 12.73 -9.07 -2.70
C PHE A 4 11.35 -8.51 -3.09
N ILE A 5 11.09 -8.45 -4.40
CA ILE A 5 9.80 -7.99 -4.95
C ILE A 5 8.70 -8.97 -4.56
N GLU A 6 8.90 -10.27 -4.74
CA GLU A 6 7.91 -11.31 -4.41
C GLU A 6 7.48 -11.27 -2.94
N ARG A 7 8.42 -11.04 -2.02
CA ARG A 7 8.11 -10.87 -0.60
C ARG A 7 7.26 -9.61 -0.33
N GLY A 8 7.35 -8.61 -1.21
CA GLY A 8 6.54 -7.39 -1.19
C GLY A 8 5.17 -7.54 -1.87
N ILE A 9 4.86 -8.64 -2.56
CA ILE A 9 3.57 -8.85 -3.21
C ILE A 9 2.55 -9.37 -2.20
N ARG A 10 1.41 -8.68 -2.10
CA ARG A 10 0.28 -9.03 -1.23
C ARG A 10 -0.98 -9.06 -2.08
N GLY A 11 -1.87 -10.00 -1.77
CA GLY A 11 -3.19 -10.09 -2.40
C GLY A 11 -4.19 -9.09 -1.80
N GLY A 12 -5.46 -9.25 -2.17
CA GLY A 12 -6.55 -8.48 -1.57
C GLY A 12 -6.69 -8.75 -0.07
N LEU A 13 -6.89 -7.69 0.71
CA LEU A 13 -7.17 -7.81 2.13
C LEU A 13 -8.65 -8.16 2.32
N SER A 14 -8.91 -9.29 2.97
CA SER A 14 -10.25 -9.67 3.42
C SER A 14 -10.29 -9.63 4.93
N GLN A 15 -11.01 -8.64 5.47
CA GLN A 15 -11.17 -8.40 6.90
C GLN A 15 -12.65 -8.27 7.22
N CYS A 16 -13.06 -8.91 8.32
CA CYS A 16 -14.38 -8.75 8.91
C CYS A 16 -14.26 -7.72 10.04
N SER A 17 -14.65 -6.48 9.77
CA SER A 17 -14.77 -5.40 10.76
C SER A 17 -16.22 -4.90 10.78
N SER A 18 -16.58 -4.18 11.85
CA SER A 18 -17.89 -3.54 12.00
C SER A 18 -17.96 -2.33 11.08
N ARG A 19 -18.08 -2.56 9.77
CA ARG A 19 -17.98 -1.51 8.76
C ARG A 19 -19.21 -0.62 8.78
N TYR A 20 -18.97 0.69 8.72
CA TYR A 20 -19.96 1.62 8.17
C TYR A 20 -20.29 1.19 6.73
N ALA A 21 -21.51 0.73 6.51
CA ALA A 21 -21.97 0.29 5.20
C ALA A 21 -23.04 1.27 4.71
N GLN A 22 -22.67 2.12 3.77
CA GLN A 22 -23.59 3.02 3.08
C GLN A 22 -23.47 2.78 1.58
N ALA A 23 -24.54 2.27 0.98
CA ALA A 23 -24.62 2.12 -0.47
C ALA A 23 -24.98 3.46 -1.11
N ASN A 24 -24.24 3.84 -2.16
CA ASN A 24 -24.57 5.00 -2.97
C ASN A 24 -25.05 4.57 -4.37
N ASN A 25 -26.24 3.95 -4.40
CA ASN A 25 -26.82 3.43 -5.63
C ASN A 25 -27.84 4.41 -6.20
N LYS A 26 -27.84 4.62 -7.52
CA LYS A 26 -28.79 5.49 -8.26
C LYS A 26 -30.27 5.21 -8.02
N TYR A 27 -30.62 4.02 -7.54
CA TYR A 27 -31.99 3.63 -7.20
C TYR A 27 -32.37 3.97 -5.75
N MET A 28 -31.48 4.54 -4.94
CA MET A 28 -31.73 4.94 -3.55
C MET A 28 -32.08 6.43 -3.44
N GLN A 29 -32.94 6.78 -2.49
CA GLN A 29 -33.34 8.18 -2.25
C GLN A 29 -32.17 9.05 -1.79
N SER A 30 -31.19 8.46 -1.09
CA SER A 30 -29.97 9.13 -0.62
C SER A 30 -28.84 9.13 -1.65
N TYR A 31 -29.14 8.85 -2.93
CA TYR A 31 -28.13 8.82 -3.98
C TYR A 31 -27.48 10.20 -4.17
N ASP A 32 -26.17 10.21 -4.12
CA ASP A 32 -25.34 11.38 -4.36
C ASP A 32 -24.46 11.14 -5.61
N PRO A 33 -24.78 11.72 -6.77
CA PRO A 33 -24.00 11.53 -7.99
C PRO A 33 -22.56 12.04 -7.88
N SER A 34 -22.21 12.82 -6.85
CA SER A 34 -20.83 13.27 -6.61
C SER A 34 -19.95 12.23 -5.91
N LYS A 35 -20.52 11.12 -5.41
CA LYS A 35 -19.80 10.05 -4.69
C LYS A 35 -19.75 8.75 -5.51
N PRO A 36 -18.93 8.67 -6.56
CA PRO A 36 -18.88 7.47 -7.39
C PRO A 36 -18.45 6.25 -6.56
N ASP A 37 -19.18 5.14 -6.72
CA ASP A 37 -18.71 3.84 -6.27
C ASP A 37 -17.57 3.39 -7.20
N VAL A 38 -16.48 2.87 -6.62
CA VAL A 38 -15.28 2.56 -7.39
C VAL A 38 -15.47 1.22 -8.09
N ASN A 39 -15.94 1.27 -9.33
CA ASN A 39 -16.02 0.12 -10.21
C ASN A 39 -14.62 -0.24 -10.74
N ASN A 40 -14.26 -1.54 -10.73
CA ASN A 40 -12.99 -2.04 -11.27
C ASN A 40 -11.71 -1.48 -10.57
N LEU A 41 -11.55 -1.79 -9.28
CA LEU A 41 -10.39 -1.38 -8.47
C LEU A 41 -9.02 -1.67 -9.12
N TYR A 42 -8.86 -2.86 -9.74
CA TYR A 42 -7.61 -3.22 -10.40
C TYR A 42 -7.39 -2.39 -11.68
N GLY A 43 -8.42 -2.14 -12.48
CA GLY A 43 -8.32 -1.24 -13.63
C GLY A 43 -7.91 0.18 -13.22
N GLY A 44 -8.50 0.71 -12.15
CA GLY A 44 -8.10 2.00 -11.59
C GLY A 44 -6.63 2.03 -11.13
N ALA A 45 -6.16 0.96 -10.49
CA ALA A 45 -4.74 0.81 -10.12
C ALA A 45 -3.81 0.69 -11.34
N MET A 46 -4.25 0.03 -12.41
CA MET A 46 -3.49 -0.11 -13.66
C MET A 46 -3.39 1.21 -14.45
N CYS A 47 -4.27 2.18 -14.20
CA CYS A 47 -4.16 3.53 -14.75
C CYS A 47 -3.11 4.40 -14.02
N GLN A 48 -2.57 3.93 -12.90
CA GLN A 48 -1.51 4.62 -12.17
C GLN A 48 -0.13 4.29 -12.78
N PRO A 49 0.90 5.11 -12.54
CA PRO A 49 2.27 4.79 -12.94
C PRO A 49 2.73 3.48 -12.30
N LEU A 50 3.11 2.50 -13.12
CA LEU A 50 3.58 1.18 -12.68
C LEU A 50 5.08 1.01 -12.96
N PRO A 51 5.84 0.36 -12.05
CA PRO A 51 7.22 0.01 -12.32
C PRO A 51 7.29 -1.01 -13.45
N HIS A 52 8.16 -0.78 -14.44
CA HIS A 52 8.22 -1.61 -15.66
C HIS A 52 9.62 -2.08 -16.04
N ALA A 53 10.68 -1.31 -15.77
CA ALA A 53 12.02 -1.64 -16.24
C ALA A 53 13.15 -1.06 -15.39
N GLU A 54 14.38 -1.40 -15.81
CA GLU A 54 15.64 -0.86 -15.33
C GLU A 54 16.00 -1.22 -13.90
N PHE A 55 15.49 -2.30 -13.28
CA PHE A 55 15.73 -2.59 -11.86
C PHE A 55 17.23 -2.58 -11.40
N GLN A 56 17.66 -1.69 -10.48
CA GLN A 56 19.02 -1.59 -9.86
C GLN A 56 18.97 -1.62 -8.31
N TRP A 57 20.03 -1.28 -7.60
CA TRP A 57 20.00 -1.09 -6.14
C TRP A 57 20.58 0.27 -5.80
N VAL A 58 19.98 1.01 -4.86
CA VAL A 58 20.59 2.25 -4.35
C VAL A 58 21.69 1.90 -3.36
N THR A 59 22.89 2.42 -3.60
CA THR A 59 24.10 2.16 -2.82
C THR A 59 24.25 3.07 -1.60
N ASP A 60 23.86 4.34 -1.72
CA ASP A 60 23.86 5.29 -0.60
C ASP A 60 22.44 5.61 -0.15
N VAL A 61 22.13 5.19 1.07
CA VAL A 61 20.81 5.31 1.68
C VAL A 61 20.83 6.21 2.91
N SER A 62 22.00 6.78 3.25
CA SER A 62 22.18 7.58 4.47
C SER A 62 21.38 8.89 4.44
N THR A 63 21.21 9.47 3.26
CA THR A 63 20.46 10.71 3.03
C THR A 63 19.05 10.48 2.48
N PHE A 64 18.60 9.22 2.40
CA PHE A 64 17.35 8.89 1.74
C PHE A 64 16.14 9.27 2.59
N ASP A 65 15.44 10.33 2.18
CA ASP A 65 14.20 10.79 2.78
C ASP A 65 12.99 10.46 1.89
N VAL A 66 12.19 9.49 2.34
CA VAL A 66 10.94 9.07 1.67
C VAL A 66 9.94 10.21 1.58
N SER A 67 9.92 11.12 2.55
CA SER A 67 8.91 12.17 2.64
C SER A 67 9.10 13.27 1.60
N SER A 68 10.35 13.49 1.17
CA SER A 68 10.71 14.44 0.11
C SER A 68 10.28 14.02 -1.31
N ILE A 69 9.93 12.75 -1.52
CA ILE A 69 9.64 12.21 -2.85
C ILE A 69 8.24 12.64 -3.29
N ALA A 70 8.16 13.30 -4.45
CA ALA A 70 6.88 13.68 -5.04
C ALA A 70 6.02 12.45 -5.37
N VAL A 71 4.70 12.54 -5.18
CA VAL A 71 3.78 11.42 -5.47
C VAL A 71 3.83 11.05 -6.94
N ASP A 72 4.04 11.99 -7.84
CA ASP A 72 4.14 11.83 -9.29
C ASP A 72 5.59 11.73 -9.80
N SER A 73 6.55 11.47 -8.90
CA SER A 73 7.94 11.22 -9.26
C SER A 73 8.04 10.16 -10.36
N ALA A 74 8.85 10.43 -11.40
CA ALA A 74 9.18 9.47 -12.44
C ALA A 74 9.91 8.23 -11.87
N ILE A 75 10.60 8.42 -10.75
CA ILE A 75 11.31 7.36 -10.05
C ILE A 75 10.45 6.89 -8.87
N GLY A 76 10.07 5.61 -8.91
CA GLY A 76 9.43 4.92 -7.79
C GLY A 76 10.46 4.24 -6.90
N TYR A 77 10.08 3.94 -5.65
CA TYR A 77 10.96 3.27 -4.71
C TYR A 77 10.21 2.19 -3.93
N ILE A 78 10.86 1.04 -3.76
CA ILE A 78 10.43 -0.05 -2.89
C ILE A 78 11.48 -0.22 -1.80
N LEU A 79 11.05 -0.28 -0.55
CA LEU A 79 11.92 -0.27 0.62
C LEU A 79 11.65 -1.49 1.49
N GLU A 80 12.69 -2.19 1.95
CA GLU A 80 12.59 -3.02 3.17
C GLU A 80 12.81 -2.09 4.37
N ILE A 81 11.94 -2.13 5.38
CA ILE A 81 12.02 -1.29 6.58
C ILE A 81 11.56 -2.03 7.83
N VAL A 82 11.84 -1.43 8.99
CA VAL A 82 11.15 -1.74 10.25
C VAL A 82 10.06 -0.71 10.47
N LEU A 83 8.83 -1.16 10.72
CA LEU A 83 7.70 -0.28 11.07
C LEU A 83 7.30 -0.56 12.51
N GLU A 84 7.36 0.48 13.34
CA GLU A 84 6.76 0.49 14.67
C GLU A 84 5.30 0.91 14.54
N TYR A 85 4.43 0.22 15.27
CA TYR A 85 3.00 0.48 15.34
C TYR A 85 2.64 1.01 16.74
N PRO A 86 2.59 2.34 16.92
CA PRO A 86 2.32 2.92 18.23
C PRO A 86 0.98 2.48 18.81
N GLN A 87 0.99 2.12 20.10
CA GLN A 87 -0.19 1.62 20.80
C GLN A 87 -1.37 2.61 20.79
N HIS A 88 -1.11 3.92 20.84
CA HIS A 88 -2.15 4.94 20.83
C HIS A 88 -2.93 5.00 19.49
N LEU A 89 -2.45 4.36 18.43
CA LEU A 89 -3.15 4.26 17.14
C LEU A 89 -4.05 3.02 17.05
N HIS A 90 -3.99 2.10 18.02
CA HIS A 90 -4.67 0.81 17.93
C HIS A 90 -6.17 0.96 17.81
N ASP A 91 -6.78 1.79 18.66
CA ASP A 91 -8.23 2.01 18.63
C ASP A 91 -8.68 2.66 17.32
N ALA A 92 -7.90 3.60 16.79
CA ALA A 92 -8.20 4.28 15.54
C ALA A 92 -8.05 3.37 14.31
N HIS A 93 -7.18 2.36 14.37
CA HIS A 93 -6.84 1.51 13.23
C HIS A 93 -7.35 0.07 13.35
N VAL A 94 -8.09 -0.28 14.40
CA VAL A 94 -8.53 -1.65 14.68
C VAL A 94 -9.31 -2.27 13.51
N ASP A 95 -10.12 -1.47 12.83
CA ASP A 95 -10.99 -1.95 11.74
C ASP A 95 -10.24 -2.17 10.42
N LEU A 96 -9.15 -1.43 10.19
CA LEU A 96 -8.33 -1.52 8.99
C LEU A 96 -6.84 -1.19 9.28
N PRO A 97 -6.10 -2.11 9.91
CA PRO A 97 -4.68 -1.92 10.19
C PRO A 97 -3.84 -1.75 8.91
N PHE A 98 -2.93 -0.80 8.92
CA PHE A 98 -1.91 -0.65 7.88
C PHE A 98 -0.93 -1.84 7.83
N CYS A 99 -0.33 -2.02 6.65
CA CYS A 99 0.77 -2.95 6.40
C CYS A 99 0.50 -4.41 6.78
N PRO A 100 -0.53 -5.07 6.20
CA PRO A 100 -0.82 -6.46 6.50
C PRO A 100 0.32 -7.40 6.08
N THR A 101 0.54 -8.47 6.84
CA THR A 101 1.66 -9.41 6.67
C THR A 101 1.18 -10.80 6.27
N ARG A 102 1.93 -11.47 5.39
CA ARG A 102 1.71 -12.90 5.12
C ARG A 102 2.32 -13.73 6.27
N ALA A 103 1.48 -14.43 7.02
CA ALA A 103 1.90 -15.31 8.09
C ALA A 103 0.84 -16.38 8.37
N LYS A 104 1.23 -17.44 9.08
CA LYS A 104 0.31 -18.49 9.52
C LYS A 104 -0.50 -18.00 10.72
N PRO A 105 -1.84 -17.98 10.65
CA PRO A 105 -2.66 -17.77 11.83
C PRO A 105 -2.44 -18.88 12.87
N PRO A 106 -2.67 -18.61 14.16
CA PRO A 106 -2.63 -19.63 15.20
C PRO A 106 -3.48 -20.86 14.84
N GLY A 107 -2.89 -22.06 14.93
CA GLY A 107 -3.58 -23.32 14.64
C GLY A 107 -3.89 -23.59 13.16
N LYS A 108 -3.36 -22.80 12.20
CA LYS A 108 -3.54 -23.01 10.76
C LYS A 108 -2.20 -23.34 10.07
N LYS A 109 -2.27 -24.17 9.03
CA LYS A 109 -1.09 -24.62 8.27
C LYS A 109 -0.69 -23.69 7.13
N GLN A 110 -1.67 -22.96 6.58
CA GLN A 110 -1.50 -22.10 5.41
C GLN A 110 -1.28 -20.64 5.81
N ASP A 111 -0.44 -19.95 5.05
CA ASP A 111 -0.26 -18.51 5.20
C ASP A 111 -1.52 -17.77 4.78
N LYS A 112 -1.87 -16.75 5.55
CA LYS A 112 -2.91 -15.78 5.23
C LYS A 112 -2.35 -14.37 5.30
N LEU A 113 -3.03 -13.43 4.66
CA LEU A 113 -2.74 -12.02 4.81
C LEU A 113 -3.42 -11.54 6.11
N LEU A 114 -2.60 -11.19 7.10
CA LEU A 114 -3.04 -10.80 8.44
C LEU A 114 -2.91 -9.29 8.61
N ALA A 115 -4.02 -8.62 8.92
CA ALA A 115 -4.01 -7.23 9.35
C ALA A 115 -3.82 -7.19 10.87
N THR A 116 -2.57 -7.03 11.31
CA THR A 116 -2.21 -6.94 12.73
C THR A 116 -1.79 -5.52 13.09
N LEU A 117 -1.97 -5.15 14.35
CA LEU A 117 -1.48 -3.90 14.94
C LEU A 117 -0.05 -4.05 15.51
N CYS A 118 0.65 -5.13 15.18
CA CYS A 118 2.01 -5.37 15.67
C CYS A 118 3.06 -4.59 14.88
N ASP A 119 4.24 -4.42 15.45
CA ASP A 119 5.42 -3.96 14.70
C ASP A 119 5.72 -4.91 13.53
N LYS A 120 6.25 -4.35 12.46
CA LYS A 120 6.63 -5.09 11.25
C LYS A 120 8.14 -5.07 11.11
N GLN A 121 8.72 -6.25 10.96
CA GLN A 121 10.14 -6.43 10.72
C GLN A 121 10.38 -6.77 9.26
N ARG A 122 11.40 -6.16 8.65
CA ARG A 122 11.81 -6.42 7.24
C ARG A 122 10.66 -6.29 6.25
N TYR A 123 9.78 -5.32 6.48
CA TYR A 123 8.58 -5.12 5.69
C TYR A 123 8.93 -4.42 4.38
N VAL A 124 8.64 -5.08 3.25
CA VAL A 124 8.84 -4.50 1.92
C VAL A 124 7.66 -3.59 1.58
N ILE A 125 7.85 -2.33 1.22
CA ILE A 125 6.76 -1.37 0.99
C ILE A 125 7.10 -0.41 -0.15
N HIS A 126 6.10 -0.03 -0.93
CA HIS A 126 6.24 1.04 -1.92
C HIS A 126 6.21 2.41 -1.23
N TYR A 127 7.03 3.37 -1.69
CA TYR A 127 7.20 4.67 -1.03
C TYR A 127 5.88 5.42 -0.79
N ARG A 128 4.94 5.40 -1.75
CA ARG A 128 3.62 6.04 -1.58
C ARG A 128 2.83 5.47 -0.39
N ASN A 129 2.89 4.15 -0.21
CA ASN A 129 2.20 3.49 0.91
C ASN A 129 2.91 3.81 2.23
N LEU A 130 4.24 3.92 2.21
CA LEU A 130 5.00 4.34 3.37
C LEU A 130 4.66 5.78 3.78
N GLN A 131 4.63 6.71 2.82
CA GLN A 131 4.19 8.09 3.06
C GLN A 131 2.79 8.14 3.68
N GLN A 132 1.85 7.33 3.18
CA GLN A 132 0.53 7.20 3.78
C GLN A 132 0.61 6.70 5.22
N CYS A 133 1.33 5.62 5.48
CA CYS A 133 1.50 5.08 6.84
C CYS A 133 2.05 6.13 7.81
N THR A 134 3.08 6.88 7.40
CA THR A 134 3.70 7.93 8.22
C THR A 134 2.74 9.09 8.48
N ARG A 135 1.92 9.49 7.48
CA ARG A 135 0.86 10.50 7.67
C ARG A 135 -0.20 10.06 8.68
N HIS A 136 -0.42 8.75 8.79
CA HIS A 136 -1.30 8.14 9.81
C HIS A 136 -0.58 7.76 11.11
N GLY A 137 0.62 8.28 11.33
CA GLY A 137 1.32 8.17 12.62
C GLY A 137 2.18 6.91 12.82
N LEU A 138 2.25 6.00 11.85
CA LEU A 138 3.19 4.87 11.92
C LEU A 138 4.63 5.41 11.87
N ARG A 139 5.52 4.78 12.62
CA ARG A 139 6.93 5.16 12.69
C ARG A 139 7.78 4.19 11.91
N ALA A 140 8.59 4.70 11.00
CA ALA A 140 9.56 3.89 10.27
C ALA A 140 10.93 4.03 10.92
N LEU A 141 11.51 2.91 11.37
CA LEU A 141 12.87 2.82 11.88
C LEU A 141 13.80 2.33 10.76
N GLN A 142 14.99 2.92 10.64
CA GLN A 142 15.85 2.71 9.46
C GLN A 142 16.42 1.29 9.36
N ARG A 143 16.28 0.69 8.17
CA ARG A 143 17.41 0.26 7.32
C ARG A 143 16.92 -0.09 5.92
N TYR A 144 17.65 0.33 4.88
CA TYR A 144 17.15 0.42 3.49
C TYR A 144 17.82 -0.58 2.53
N THR A 145 17.12 -0.97 1.46
CA THR A 145 17.71 -1.22 0.12
C THR A 145 16.62 -1.03 -0.94
N VAL A 146 16.94 -0.35 -2.05
CA VAL A 146 15.96 0.40 -2.86
C VAL A 146 16.07 0.11 -4.37
N TYR A 147 14.97 0.22 -5.14
CA TYR A 147 15.08 0.58 -6.57
C TYR A 147 13.95 1.37 -7.26
N SER A 148 14.39 2.09 -8.31
CA SER A 148 13.97 3.16 -9.25
C SER A 148 13.14 2.82 -10.53
N ASN A 149 12.81 3.89 -11.26
CA ASN A 149 12.15 4.14 -12.56
C ASN A 149 10.83 3.43 -12.94
N SER A 150 9.74 4.20 -12.88
CA SER A 150 8.56 4.02 -13.73
C SER A 150 8.49 5.18 -14.72
N LEU A 151 8.99 5.02 -15.94
CA LEU A 151 8.54 5.90 -17.02
C LEU A 151 7.04 5.67 -17.21
N ASN A 152 6.30 6.77 -17.11
CA ASN A 152 4.84 6.83 -17.22
C ASN A 152 4.36 6.15 -18.51
N LEU A 153 3.92 4.89 -18.42
CA LEU A 153 2.90 4.40 -19.34
C LEU A 153 1.59 5.03 -18.89
N ARG A 154 1.31 6.27 -19.33
CA ARG A 154 -0.05 6.78 -19.30
C ARG A 154 -0.85 5.89 -20.25
N GLY A 155 -1.49 4.85 -19.71
CA GLY A 155 -2.54 4.14 -20.41
C GLY A 155 -3.61 5.17 -20.72
N SER A 156 -3.72 5.57 -21.99
CA SER A 156 -4.79 6.42 -22.48
C SER A 156 -6.10 5.84 -21.98
N ALA A 157 -6.76 6.54 -21.06
CA ALA A 157 -8.07 6.16 -20.59
C ALA A 157 -8.97 6.05 -21.82
N ILE A 158 -9.50 4.85 -22.07
CA ILE A 158 -10.64 4.68 -22.97
C ILE A 158 -11.81 5.31 -22.22
N THR A 159 -12.02 6.60 -22.44
CA THR A 159 -13.29 7.25 -22.16
C THR A 159 -14.29 6.70 -23.18
N SER A 160 -15.01 5.64 -22.82
CA SER A 160 -16.24 5.31 -23.52
C SER A 160 -17.35 6.19 -22.95
N ASN A 161 -17.84 7.12 -23.79
CA ASN A 161 -19.11 7.82 -23.62
C ASN A 161 -20.27 6.83 -23.50
#